data_AF-A0A6L4ZSF5-F1
#
_entry.id   AF-A0A6L4ZSF5-F1
#
_cell.length_a   1.000
_cell.length_b   1.000
_cell.length_c   1.000
_cell.angle_alpha   90.00
_cell.angle_beta   90.00
_cell.angle_gamma   90.00
#
_symmetry.space_group_name_H-M   'P 1'
#
loop_
_entity.id
_entity.type
_entity.pdbx_description
1 polymer ?
#
loop_
_entity_poly.entity_id
_entity_poly.type
_entity_poly.pdbx_seq_one_letter_code
_entity_poly.pdbx_strand_id
1 'polypeptide(L)'
;MNQNVLRRFFLSIAIVLAMTAIAIAQQASGSIEGLVRDSTGAVLAGADVAVINTETGAVRMFVTNESGFYKVPSLPVGKYTVRVTVQGFAPKDLTNVILQVGSVAEVNVDLEVGNAGGETVVVTAEAPLVETTRTYVATTVDERSIKDLPVNGRNFLEFALLTPGVSSDPRGGDISFGGLRGTNNSLQIDGSDNNNTFFGQSLGRTGSGRAPYQFSKDAVKEFQVNTNTYAAEYGRAGGAVINAVTKSGANQYHGGAFIFLRDRSLNAEEPFAKANRRPKARNRFYQFGGIASGPIKKDKAYFFFNYDGQR
;
A
#
# COMPACT_ATOMS: atom_id res chain seq x y z
N MET A 1 20.06 -25.09 31.92
CA MET A 1 19.47 -25.13 30.57
C MET A 1 20.42 -25.90 29.66
N ASN A 2 19.99 -27.01 29.07
CA ASN A 2 20.88 -27.94 28.35
C ASN A 2 21.49 -27.25 27.12
N GLN A 3 22.81 -27.25 26.96
CA GLN A 3 23.50 -26.60 25.82
C GLN A 3 23.00 -27.12 24.47
N ASN A 4 22.58 -28.38 24.41
CA ASN A 4 21.98 -29.01 23.23
C ASN A 4 20.60 -28.43 22.88
N VAL A 5 19.81 -27.97 23.86
CA VAL A 5 18.50 -27.33 23.64
C VAL A 5 18.71 -25.92 23.09
N LEU A 6 19.68 -25.19 23.65
CA LEU A 6 20.02 -23.84 23.18
C LEU A 6 20.56 -23.86 21.74
N ARG A 7 21.44 -24.82 21.42
CA ARG A 7 21.99 -25.01 20.07
C ARG A 7 20.90 -25.39 19.06
N ARG A 8 19.95 -26.28 19.43
CA ARG A 8 18.80 -26.62 18.59
C ARG A 8 17.89 -25.41 18.36
N PHE A 9 17.62 -24.61 19.40
CA PHE A 9 16.82 -23.39 19.30
C PHE A 9 17.44 -22.36 18.33
N PHE A 10 18.74 -22.10 18.44
CA PHE A 10 19.44 -21.21 17.49
C PHE A 10 19.49 -21.78 16.06
N LEU A 11 19.65 -23.11 15.90
CA LEU A 11 19.61 -23.74 14.59
C LEU A 11 18.22 -23.62 13.95
N SER A 12 17.15 -23.80 14.73
CA SER A 12 15.77 -23.63 14.27
C SER A 12 15.50 -22.19 13.83
N ILE A 13 15.96 -21.20 14.59
CA ILE A 13 15.87 -19.77 14.21
C ILE A 13 16.64 -19.50 12.92
N ALA A 14 17.86 -20.03 12.78
CA ALA A 14 18.68 -19.85 11.59
C ALA A 14 18.06 -20.51 10.34
N ILE A 15 17.44 -21.69 10.49
CA ILE A 15 16.73 -22.37 9.40
C ILE A 15 15.47 -21.60 8.99
N VAL A 16 14.70 -21.07 9.95
CA VAL A 16 13.54 -20.22 9.65
C VAL A 16 13.96 -18.94 8.92
N LEU A 17 15.05 -18.29 9.36
CA LEU A 17 15.62 -17.12 8.68
C LEU A 17 16.14 -17.45 7.27
N ALA A 18 16.76 -18.62 7.07
CA ALA A 18 17.25 -19.04 5.77
C ALA A 18 16.10 -19.36 4.79
N MET A 19 15.00 -19.94 5.27
CA MET A 19 13.82 -20.21 4.44
C MET A 19 13.07 -18.94 4.02
N THR A 20 13.13 -17.86 4.81
CA THR A 20 12.54 -16.56 4.41
C THR A 20 13.28 -15.87 3.25
N ALA A 21 14.53 -16.23 2.97
CA ALA A 21 15.33 -15.58 1.94
C ALA A 21 14.97 -15.97 0.49
N ILE A 22 14.21 -17.05 0.28
CA ILE A 22 13.86 -17.59 -1.05
C ILE A 22 12.40 -17.27 -1.43
N ALA A 23 11.66 -16.57 -0.57
CA ALA A 23 10.29 -16.17 -0.90
C ALA A 23 10.31 -15.06 -1.95
N ILE A 24 9.92 -15.39 -3.18
CA ILE A 24 9.43 -14.39 -4.15
C ILE A 24 8.08 -13.95 -3.61
N ALA A 25 8.08 -12.89 -2.79
CA ALA A 25 6.85 -12.29 -2.32
C ALA A 25 6.08 -11.74 -3.52
N GLN A 26 4.85 -12.20 -3.73
CA GLN A 26 3.88 -11.51 -4.56
C GLN A 26 3.49 -10.24 -3.81
N GLN A 27 4.28 -9.17 -3.97
CA GLN A 27 4.02 -7.90 -3.31
C GLN A 27 2.91 -7.18 -4.08
N ALA A 28 1.95 -6.60 -3.36
CA ALA A 28 1.06 -5.60 -3.94
C ALA A 28 1.92 -4.44 -4.48
N SER A 29 1.99 -4.34 -5.81
CA SER A 29 2.94 -3.52 -6.55
C SER A 29 2.23 -2.67 -7.60
N GLY A 30 2.93 -1.66 -8.11
CA GLY A 30 2.55 -0.95 -9.33
C GLY A 30 3.56 -1.21 -10.46
N SER A 31 3.35 -0.55 -11.59
CA SER A 31 4.34 -0.51 -12.67
C SER A 31 4.54 0.90 -13.19
N ILE A 32 5.75 1.21 -13.65
CA ILE A 32 6.03 2.43 -14.42
C ILE A 32 6.22 2.05 -15.87
N GLU A 33 5.56 2.74 -16.78
CA GLU A 33 5.75 2.54 -18.22
C GLU A 33 5.72 3.87 -18.96
N GLY A 34 6.16 3.89 -20.21
CA GLY A 34 6.10 5.10 -21.01
C GLY A 34 6.85 4.98 -22.33
N LEU A 35 6.85 6.08 -23.06
CA LEU A 35 7.53 6.25 -24.33
C LEU A 35 8.67 7.24 -24.19
N VAL A 36 9.81 6.91 -24.79
CA VAL A 36 10.94 7.83 -24.95
C VAL A 36 10.95 8.34 -26.39
N ARG A 37 10.96 9.66 -26.54
CA ARG A 37 10.93 10.35 -27.83
C ARG A 37 11.98 11.45 -27.89
N ASP A 38 12.28 11.92 -29.09
CA ASP A 38 13.04 13.15 -29.29
C ASP A 38 12.13 14.39 -29.41
N SER A 39 12.75 15.57 -29.48
CA SER A 39 12.05 16.85 -29.70
C SER A 39 11.23 16.94 -31.00
N THR A 40 11.42 16.04 -31.95
CA THR A 40 10.65 15.96 -33.20
C THR A 40 9.43 15.03 -33.09
N GLY A 41 9.33 14.29 -31.98
CA GLY A 41 8.31 13.28 -31.74
C GLY A 41 8.68 11.89 -32.24
N ALA A 42 9.90 11.68 -32.75
CA ALA A 42 10.38 10.37 -33.16
C ALA A 42 10.69 9.50 -31.93
N VAL A 43 10.40 8.21 -32.00
CA VAL A 43 10.64 7.27 -30.90
C VAL A 43 12.11 6.89 -30.81
N LEU A 44 12.63 6.77 -29.58
CA LEU A 44 14.03 6.43 -29.32
C LEU A 44 14.14 5.00 -28.78
N ALA A 45 14.58 4.08 -29.65
CA ALA A 45 14.90 2.71 -29.28
C ALA A 45 16.30 2.60 -28.65
N GLY A 46 16.50 1.64 -27.74
CA GLY A 46 17.80 1.41 -27.10
C GLY A 46 18.17 2.44 -26.03
N ALA A 47 17.20 3.20 -25.52
CA ALA A 47 17.40 4.15 -24.43
C ALA A 47 17.51 3.44 -23.09
N ASP A 48 18.54 3.78 -22.30
CA ASP A 48 18.71 3.27 -20.95
C ASP A 48 17.76 4.02 -20.00
N VAL A 49 16.91 3.28 -19.30
CA VAL A 49 15.93 3.80 -18.35
C VAL A 49 16.25 3.26 -16.96
N ALA A 50 16.64 4.16 -16.05
CA ALA A 50 16.90 3.87 -14.65
C ALA A 50 15.74 4.37 -13.79
N VAL A 51 15.01 3.43 -13.18
CA VAL A 51 13.92 3.73 -12.24
C VAL A 51 14.45 3.58 -10.81
N ILE A 52 14.57 4.71 -10.11
CA ILE A 52 15.23 4.84 -8.82
C ILE A 52 14.18 5.09 -7.74
N ASN A 53 14.05 4.19 -6.78
CA ASN A 53 13.20 4.40 -5.61
C ASN A 53 13.86 5.41 -4.65
N THR A 54 13.20 6.52 -4.41
CA THR A 54 13.78 7.64 -3.62
C THR A 54 13.86 7.37 -2.12
N GLU A 55 13.07 6.43 -1.60
CA GLU A 55 13.03 6.08 -0.16
C GLU A 55 14.13 5.06 0.20
N THR A 56 14.50 4.19 -0.75
CA THR A 56 15.39 3.03 -0.53
C THR A 56 16.65 3.03 -1.39
N GLY A 57 16.78 3.94 -2.36
CA GLY A 57 17.90 3.96 -3.31
C GLY A 57 17.93 2.78 -4.29
N ALA A 58 16.93 1.89 -4.28
CA ALA A 58 16.88 0.74 -5.16
C ALA A 58 16.73 1.18 -6.63
N VAL A 59 17.54 0.61 -7.52
CA VAL A 59 17.54 0.94 -8.95
C VAL A 59 17.08 -0.26 -9.77
N ARG A 60 16.15 -0.04 -10.70
CA ARG A 60 15.78 -0.98 -11.77
C ARG A 60 16.20 -0.39 -13.11
N MET A 61 17.00 -1.14 -13.86
CA MET A 61 17.45 -0.76 -15.20
C MET A 61 16.63 -1.49 -16.24
N PHE A 62 16.16 -0.76 -17.24
CA PHE A 62 15.45 -1.27 -18.42
C PHE A 62 15.95 -0.54 -19.67
N VAL A 63 15.71 -1.14 -20.83
CA VAL A 63 16.05 -0.55 -22.14
C VAL A 63 14.78 -0.42 -22.96
N THR A 64 14.60 0.68 -23.68
CA THR A 64 13.44 0.85 -24.57
C THR A 64 13.50 -0.10 -25.76
N ASN A 65 12.33 -0.59 -26.18
CA ASN A 65 12.18 -1.42 -27.37
C ASN A 65 12.22 -0.60 -28.67
N GLU A 66 12.03 -1.26 -29.81
CA GLU A 66 12.02 -0.64 -31.16
C GLU A 66 10.95 0.47 -31.33
N SER A 67 9.89 0.43 -30.53
CA SER A 67 8.84 1.47 -30.51
C SER A 67 9.13 2.60 -29.52
N GLY A 68 10.31 2.61 -28.89
CA GLY A 68 10.69 3.55 -27.83
C GLY A 68 9.96 3.33 -26.51
N PHE A 69 9.25 2.20 -26.36
CA PHE A 69 8.46 1.88 -25.18
C PHE A 69 9.30 1.15 -24.14
N TYR A 70 9.07 1.47 -22.86
CA TYR A 70 9.61 0.74 -21.72
C TYR A 70 8.51 0.44 -20.70
N LYS A 71 8.67 -0.67 -19.97
CA LYS A 71 7.79 -1.07 -18.87
C LYS A 71 8.61 -1.73 -17.76
N VAL A 72 8.42 -1.22 -16.55
CA VAL A 72 9.06 -1.70 -15.33
C VAL A 72 7.97 -2.25 -14.40
N PRO A 73 7.68 -3.55 -14.46
CA PRO A 73 6.65 -4.16 -13.63
C PRO A 73 7.13 -4.39 -12.20
N SER A 74 6.18 -4.66 -11.30
CA SER A 74 6.43 -5.15 -9.94
C SER A 74 7.31 -4.24 -9.09
N LEU A 75 7.03 -2.94 -9.14
CA LEU A 75 7.66 -1.93 -8.31
C LEU A 75 6.88 -1.73 -7.00
N PRO A 76 7.56 -1.70 -5.84
CA PRO A 76 6.93 -1.31 -4.58
C PRO A 76 6.27 0.07 -4.69
N VAL A 77 5.18 0.28 -3.95
CA VAL A 77 4.53 1.60 -3.94
C VAL A 77 5.42 2.66 -3.27
N GLY A 78 5.45 3.87 -3.81
CA GLY A 78 6.31 4.93 -3.31
C GLY A 78 6.70 5.95 -4.37
N LYS A 79 7.72 6.74 -4.06
CA LYS A 79 8.21 7.81 -4.92
C LYS A 79 9.46 7.41 -5.70
N TYR A 80 9.46 7.73 -6.98
CA TYR A 80 10.48 7.34 -7.93
C TYR A 80 11.09 8.55 -8.65
N THR A 81 12.33 8.37 -9.08
CA THR A 81 12.96 9.17 -10.13
C THR A 81 13.20 8.27 -11.33
N VAL A 82 12.77 8.71 -12.51
CA VAL A 82 13.00 8.03 -13.78
C VAL A 82 14.07 8.82 -14.53
N ARG A 83 15.25 8.22 -14.69
CA ARG A 83 16.35 8.79 -15.44
C ARG A 83 16.47 8.08 -16.79
N VAL A 84 16.49 8.85 -17.87
CA VAL A 84 16.66 8.31 -19.22
C VAL A 84 17.94 8.84 -19.84
N THR A 85 18.74 7.94 -20.41
CA THR A 85 20.01 8.28 -21.07
C THR A 85 20.13 7.58 -22.42
N VAL A 86 20.53 8.34 -23.44
CA VAL A 86 20.75 7.87 -24.82
C VAL A 86 21.95 8.60 -25.40
N GLN A 87 22.80 7.89 -26.15
CA GLN A 87 23.91 8.53 -26.85
C GLN A 87 23.40 9.57 -27.86
N GLY A 88 23.97 10.78 -27.84
CA GLY A 88 23.55 11.89 -28.71
C GLY A 88 22.39 12.74 -28.16
N PHE A 89 21.91 12.43 -26.95
CA PHE A 89 20.88 13.21 -26.24
C PHE A 89 21.37 13.64 -24.86
N ALA A 90 20.83 14.76 -24.35
CA ALA A 90 21.05 15.16 -22.97
C ALA A 90 20.28 14.24 -22.00
N PRO A 91 20.88 13.80 -20.88
CA PRO A 91 20.19 12.99 -19.89
C PRO A 91 19.04 13.76 -19.24
N LYS A 92 17.93 13.08 -18.97
CA LYS A 92 16.74 13.69 -18.36
C LYS A 92 16.26 12.91 -17.16
N ASP A 93 16.02 13.63 -16.07
CA ASP A 93 15.53 13.10 -14.80
C ASP A 93 14.11 13.59 -14.56
N LEU A 94 13.16 12.65 -14.47
CA LEU A 94 11.81 12.93 -14.00
C LEU A 94 11.72 12.51 -12.54
N THR A 95 11.63 13.50 -11.66
CA THR A 95 11.56 13.33 -10.20
C THR A 95 10.12 13.36 -9.71
N ASN A 96 9.88 12.88 -8.47
CA ASN A 96 8.57 12.88 -7.83
C ASN A 96 7.49 12.07 -8.59
N VAL A 97 7.88 11.02 -9.31
CA VAL A 97 6.92 10.07 -9.89
C VAL A 97 6.31 9.26 -8.75
N ILE A 98 5.01 9.43 -8.49
CA ILE A 98 4.29 8.71 -7.44
C ILE A 98 3.71 7.44 -8.03
N LEU A 99 4.03 6.29 -7.44
CA LEU A 99 3.47 5.00 -7.81
C LEU A 99 2.58 4.48 -6.69
N GLN A 100 1.31 4.26 -7.01
CA GLN A 100 0.30 3.73 -6.09
C GLN A 100 0.09 2.22 -6.30
N VAL A 101 -0.56 1.58 -5.33
CA VAL A 101 -0.88 0.16 -5.37
C VAL A 101 -1.83 -0.13 -6.53
N GLY A 102 -1.49 -1.14 -7.33
CA GLY A 102 -2.31 -1.57 -8.46
C GLY A 102 -2.41 -0.54 -9.59
N SER A 103 -1.62 0.54 -9.56
CA SER A 103 -1.59 1.55 -10.62
C SER A 103 -0.41 1.34 -11.58
N VAL A 104 -0.59 1.87 -12.78
CA VAL A 104 0.41 2.02 -13.82
C VAL A 104 0.70 3.51 -13.99
N ALA A 105 1.87 3.95 -13.55
CA ALA A 105 2.32 5.32 -13.75
C ALA A 105 2.90 5.47 -15.16
N GLU A 106 2.20 6.19 -16.03
CA GLU A 106 2.67 6.52 -17.37
C GLU A 106 3.62 7.73 -17.32
N VAL A 107 4.86 7.53 -17.74
CA VAL A 107 5.96 8.52 -17.67
C VAL A 107 6.62 8.61 -19.05
N ASN A 108 6.05 9.46 -19.89
CA ASN A 108 6.61 9.76 -21.21
C ASN A 108 7.77 10.76 -21.08
N VAL A 109 8.82 10.54 -21.85
CA VAL A 109 10.06 11.33 -21.76
C VAL A 109 10.47 11.80 -23.14
N ASP A 110 10.39 13.11 -23.35
CA ASP A 110 10.97 13.77 -24.53
C ASP A 110 12.40 14.22 -24.22
N LEU A 111 13.36 13.75 -25.01
CA LEU A 111 14.77 14.09 -24.90
C LEU A 111 15.17 15.17 -25.90
N GLU A 112 16.05 16.05 -25.45
CA GLU A 112 16.67 17.08 -26.29
C GLU A 112 18.04 16.62 -26.79
N VAL A 113 18.38 16.99 -28.02
CA VAL A 113 19.69 16.66 -28.61
C VAL A 113 20.79 17.29 -27.78
N GLY A 114 21.80 16.50 -27.43
CA GLY A 114 22.85 16.91 -26.51
C GLY A 114 23.91 15.84 -26.32
N ASN A 115 24.83 16.04 -25.38
CA ASN A 115 25.79 15.01 -25.01
C ASN A 115 25.25 14.18 -23.85
N ALA A 116 25.39 12.85 -23.92
CA ALA A 116 24.96 11.94 -22.86
C ALA A 116 25.69 12.15 -21.52
N GLY A 117 26.85 12.82 -21.53
CA GLY A 117 27.58 13.27 -20.33
C GLY A 117 27.38 14.77 -20.01
N GLY A 118 26.42 15.42 -20.64
CA GLY A 118 26.08 16.83 -20.44
C GLY A 118 25.24 17.08 -19.18
N GLU A 119 24.81 18.33 -19.03
CA GLU A 119 23.96 18.76 -17.91
C GLU A 119 22.63 17.98 -17.90
N THR A 120 22.23 17.48 -16.72
CA THR A 120 21.00 16.71 -16.56
C THR A 120 19.83 17.65 -16.33
N VAL A 121 18.82 17.59 -17.20
CA VAL A 121 17.59 18.36 -17.03
C VAL A 121 16.68 17.64 -16.03
N VAL A 122 16.41 18.30 -14.90
CA VAL A 122 15.51 17.77 -13.86
C VAL A 122 14.12 18.35 -14.05
N VAL A 123 13.16 17.48 -14.35
CA VAL A 123 11.73 17.81 -14.42
C VAL A 123 11.03 17.18 -13.22
N THR A 124 10.16 17.94 -12.56
CA THR A 124 9.29 17.38 -11.52
C THR A 124 8.03 16.86 -12.18
N ALA A 125 7.73 15.57 -12.03
CA ALA A 125 6.51 14.98 -12.52
C ALA A 125 5.31 15.51 -11.71
N GLU A 126 4.26 15.92 -12.41
CA GLU A 126 2.94 16.17 -11.83
C GLU A 126 2.16 14.85 -11.87
N ALA A 127 1.46 14.52 -10.78
CA ALA A 127 0.65 13.31 -10.74
C ALA A 127 -0.52 13.46 -11.73
N PRO A 128 -0.70 12.56 -12.71
CA PRO A 128 -1.84 12.63 -13.60
C PRO A 128 -3.13 12.51 -12.79
N LEU A 129 -4.10 13.40 -13.03
CA LEU A 129 -5.38 13.37 -12.31
C LEU A 129 -6.23 12.12 -12.65
N VAL A 130 -5.94 11.49 -13.80
CA VAL A 130 -6.65 10.32 -14.33
C VAL A 130 -5.65 9.34 -14.92
N GLU A 131 -5.79 8.07 -14.53
CA GLU A 131 -5.05 6.95 -15.10
C GLU A 131 -5.78 6.45 -16.36
N THR A 132 -5.24 6.76 -17.54
CA THR A 132 -5.84 6.44 -18.85
C THR A 132 -5.68 4.98 -19.28
N THR A 133 -4.78 4.24 -18.64
CA THR A 133 -4.48 2.84 -18.95
C THR A 133 -5.43 1.85 -18.27
N ARG A 134 -6.20 2.29 -17.27
CA ARG A 134 -7.03 1.41 -16.45
C ARG A 134 -8.43 1.23 -17.03
N THR A 135 -8.90 -0.01 -17.05
CA THR A 135 -10.23 -0.38 -17.57
C THR A 135 -11.31 -0.49 -16.48
N TYR A 136 -10.98 -0.22 -15.22
CA TYR A 136 -11.85 -0.44 -14.06
C TYR A 136 -11.91 0.75 -13.11
N VAL A 137 -12.89 0.76 -12.21
CA VAL A 137 -13.07 1.81 -11.21
C VAL A 137 -12.39 1.40 -9.90
N ALA A 138 -11.45 2.22 -9.47
CA ALA A 138 -10.72 2.08 -8.23
C ALA A 138 -10.62 3.43 -7.52
N THR A 139 -10.67 3.39 -6.20
CA THR A 139 -10.38 4.52 -5.33
C THR A 139 -9.21 4.17 -4.44
N THR A 140 -8.16 4.98 -4.47
CA THR A 140 -7.00 4.84 -3.59
C THR A 140 -7.20 5.72 -2.36
N VAL A 141 -7.02 5.13 -1.18
CA VAL A 141 -6.91 5.85 0.09
C VAL A 141 -5.44 5.90 0.46
N ASP A 142 -4.85 7.08 0.36
CA ASP A 142 -3.42 7.30 0.55
C ASP A 142 -3.00 7.34 2.03
N GLU A 143 -1.69 7.31 2.26
CA GLU A 143 -1.10 7.32 3.61
C GLU A 143 -1.56 8.53 4.43
N ARG A 144 -1.69 9.68 3.76
CA ARG A 144 -2.10 10.93 4.40
C ARG A 144 -3.51 10.82 4.95
N SER A 145 -4.44 10.30 4.15
CA SER A 145 -5.83 10.10 4.54
C SER A 145 -5.92 9.12 5.72
N ILE A 146 -5.18 8.01 5.67
CA ILE A 146 -5.15 7.00 6.75
C ILE A 146 -4.61 7.60 8.06
N LYS A 147 -3.62 8.48 7.96
CA LYS A 147 -3.00 9.14 9.11
C LYS A 147 -3.88 10.22 9.71
N ASP A 148 -4.35 11.15 8.89
CA ASP A 148 -4.93 12.43 9.31
C ASP A 148 -6.44 12.32 9.58
N LEU A 149 -7.15 11.38 8.95
CA LEU A 149 -8.58 11.23 9.14
C LEU A 149 -8.91 10.49 10.45
N PRO A 150 -9.91 10.97 11.21
CA PRO A 150 -10.39 10.27 12.38
C PRO A 150 -11.15 9.01 11.94
N VAL A 151 -10.89 7.91 12.62
CA VAL A 151 -11.63 6.66 12.41
C VAL A 151 -11.89 6.00 13.75
N ASN A 152 -13.13 5.60 13.94
CA ASN A 152 -13.55 5.06 15.22
C ASN A 152 -12.98 3.64 15.38
N GLY A 153 -12.40 3.33 16.54
CA GLY A 153 -11.80 2.02 16.75
C GLY A 153 -10.58 1.72 15.87
N ARG A 154 -10.02 2.70 15.15
CA ARG A 154 -8.72 2.59 14.45
C ARG A 154 -8.62 1.49 13.38
N ASN A 155 -9.77 1.01 12.90
CA ASN A 155 -9.84 0.06 11.80
C ASN A 155 -9.70 0.78 10.46
N PHE A 156 -8.60 0.54 9.73
CA PHE A 156 -8.33 1.22 8.45
C PHE A 156 -9.38 0.91 7.37
N LEU A 157 -10.06 -0.25 7.45
CA LEU A 157 -11.06 -0.63 6.45
C LEU A 157 -12.25 0.35 6.44
N GLU A 158 -12.56 1.01 7.55
CA GLU A 158 -13.64 2.01 7.60
C GLU A 158 -13.39 3.21 6.67
N PHE A 159 -12.13 3.49 6.30
CA PHE A 159 -11.85 4.52 5.30
C PHE A 159 -12.38 4.15 3.90
N ALA A 160 -12.68 2.88 3.61
CA ALA A 160 -13.35 2.50 2.37
C ALA A 160 -14.77 3.08 2.25
N LEU A 161 -15.38 3.53 3.36
CA LEU A 161 -16.67 4.24 3.34
C LEU A 161 -16.58 5.63 2.67
N LEU A 162 -15.37 6.14 2.44
CA LEU A 162 -15.14 7.37 1.69
C LEU A 162 -15.27 7.16 0.16
N THR A 163 -15.27 5.90 -0.28
CA THR A 163 -15.44 5.53 -1.68
C THR A 163 -16.93 5.62 -2.07
N PRO A 164 -17.27 6.21 -3.24
CA PRO A 164 -18.65 6.25 -3.72
C PRO A 164 -19.28 4.85 -3.86
N GLY A 165 -20.56 4.73 -3.50
CA GLY A 165 -21.30 3.46 -3.58
C GLY A 165 -20.96 2.45 -2.48
N VAL A 166 -20.24 2.90 -1.44
CA VAL A 166 -19.86 2.07 -0.28
C VAL A 166 -20.65 2.50 0.94
N SER A 167 -21.11 1.51 1.73
CA SER A 167 -21.89 1.74 2.94
C SER A 167 -21.57 0.67 3.99
N SER A 168 -21.94 0.89 5.26
CA SER A 168 -21.83 -0.15 6.27
C SER A 168 -22.82 -1.29 5.99
N ASP A 169 -22.39 -2.55 6.11
CA ASP A 169 -23.32 -3.69 5.99
C ASP A 169 -24.32 -3.66 7.16
N PRO A 170 -25.64 -3.72 6.90
CA PRO A 170 -26.67 -3.67 7.94
C PRO A 170 -26.59 -4.82 8.95
N ARG A 171 -25.90 -5.93 8.62
CA ARG A 171 -25.64 -7.04 9.55
C ARG A 171 -24.55 -6.71 10.59
N GLY A 172 -23.87 -5.58 10.41
CA GLY A 172 -22.83 -5.06 11.29
C GLY A 172 -21.47 -5.71 11.08
N GLY A 173 -20.43 -4.88 11.16
CA GLY A 173 -19.03 -5.32 11.20
C GLY A 173 -18.32 -5.45 9.86
N ASP A 174 -19.05 -5.42 8.75
CA ASP A 174 -18.53 -5.48 7.39
C ASP A 174 -18.97 -4.25 6.59
N ILE A 175 -18.42 -4.12 5.38
CA ILE A 175 -18.68 -3.01 4.45
C ILE A 175 -19.41 -3.56 3.23
N SER A 176 -20.46 -2.90 2.78
CA SER A 176 -21.20 -3.23 1.57
C SER A 176 -20.73 -2.34 0.42
N PHE A 177 -20.40 -2.97 -0.71
CA PHE A 177 -20.03 -2.29 -1.95
C PHE A 177 -21.14 -2.53 -2.98
N GLY A 178 -21.73 -1.46 -3.50
CA GLY A 178 -22.80 -1.57 -4.51
C GLY A 178 -24.03 -2.38 -4.05
N GLY A 179 -24.31 -2.40 -2.73
CA GLY A 179 -25.44 -3.14 -2.14
C GLY A 179 -25.20 -4.65 -1.96
N LEU A 180 -24.01 -5.16 -2.29
CA LEU A 180 -23.66 -6.56 -2.07
C LEU A 180 -23.28 -6.82 -0.60
N ARG A 181 -23.41 -8.08 -0.18
CA ARG A 181 -23.08 -8.49 1.20
C ARG A 181 -21.61 -8.25 1.47
N GLY A 182 -21.26 -7.80 2.67
CA GLY A 182 -19.86 -7.58 3.05
C GLY A 182 -19.00 -8.84 3.08
N THR A 183 -19.64 -10.01 3.17
CA THR A 183 -18.99 -11.33 3.02
C THR A 183 -18.54 -11.63 1.58
N ASN A 184 -18.93 -10.80 0.61
CA ASN A 184 -18.55 -10.95 -0.79
C ASN A 184 -17.37 -10.05 -1.15
N ASN A 185 -16.68 -9.46 -0.17
CA ASN A 185 -15.48 -8.67 -0.44
C ASN A 185 -14.24 -9.50 -0.19
N SER A 186 -13.20 -9.21 -0.97
CA SER A 186 -11.87 -9.77 -0.75
C SER A 186 -10.95 -8.70 -0.18
N LEU A 187 -10.25 -9.02 0.90
CA LEU A 187 -9.14 -8.23 1.42
C LEU A 187 -7.83 -8.92 1.08
N GLN A 188 -6.92 -8.18 0.47
CA GLN A 188 -5.53 -8.58 0.25
C GLN A 188 -4.61 -7.64 0.99
N ILE A 189 -3.59 -8.20 1.64
CA ILE A 189 -2.56 -7.44 2.32
C ILE A 189 -1.22 -7.85 1.72
N ASP A 190 -0.50 -6.88 1.16
CA ASP A 190 0.79 -7.10 0.50
C ASP A 190 0.74 -8.22 -0.55
N GLY A 191 -0.39 -8.34 -1.28
CA GLY A 191 -0.62 -9.35 -2.31
C GLY A 191 -1.06 -10.73 -1.80
N SER A 192 -1.24 -10.92 -0.49
CA SER A 192 -1.73 -12.16 0.10
C SER A 192 -3.21 -12.08 0.45
N ASP A 193 -3.97 -13.15 0.21
CA ASP A 193 -5.38 -13.27 0.63
C ASP A 193 -5.48 -13.20 2.16
N ASN A 194 -6.25 -12.23 2.64
CA ASN A 194 -6.54 -12.03 4.05
C ASN A 194 -8.04 -12.20 4.33
N ASN A 195 -8.64 -13.23 3.71
CA ASN A 195 -10.04 -13.63 3.87
C ASN A 195 -10.18 -14.89 4.73
N ASN A 196 -11.17 -14.87 5.61
CA ASN A 196 -11.52 -15.98 6.47
C ASN A 196 -12.07 -17.11 5.62
N THR A 197 -11.43 -18.27 5.66
CA THR A 197 -11.76 -19.42 4.83
C THR A 197 -13.13 -20.03 5.11
N PHE A 198 -13.68 -19.85 6.31
CA PHE A 198 -14.97 -20.43 6.69
C PHE A 198 -16.15 -19.56 6.26
N PHE A 199 -16.07 -18.24 6.52
CA PHE A 199 -17.16 -17.30 6.23
C PHE A 199 -16.98 -16.52 4.91
N GLY A 200 -15.83 -16.65 4.24
CA GLY A 200 -15.53 -15.98 2.96
C GLY A 200 -15.27 -14.48 3.04
N GLN A 201 -15.26 -13.92 4.25
CA GLN A 201 -15.16 -12.48 4.54
C GLN A 201 -13.74 -12.09 4.97
N SER A 202 -13.38 -10.81 4.86
CA SER A 202 -12.10 -10.29 5.38
C SER A 202 -11.87 -10.66 6.86
N LEU A 203 -10.63 -11.03 7.21
CA LEU A 203 -10.26 -11.24 8.61
C LEU A 203 -10.30 -9.90 9.37
N GLY A 204 -10.61 -9.95 10.67
CA GLY A 204 -10.74 -8.73 11.49
C GLY A 204 -12.10 -8.04 11.42
N ARG A 205 -13.18 -8.75 11.04
CA ARG A 205 -14.56 -8.24 11.16
C ARG A 205 -14.84 -7.73 12.58
N THR A 206 -15.31 -6.49 12.66
CA THR A 206 -15.78 -5.91 13.91
C THR A 206 -17.03 -6.65 14.40
N GLY A 207 -16.99 -7.20 15.61
CA GLY A 207 -18.11 -7.97 16.15
C GLY A 207 -17.81 -8.59 17.51
N SER A 208 -18.85 -9.01 18.22
CA SER A 208 -18.71 -9.61 19.56
C SER A 208 -17.80 -10.84 19.53
N GLY A 209 -16.80 -10.86 20.41
CA GLY A 209 -15.85 -11.97 20.54
C GLY A 209 -14.77 -12.06 19.45
N ARG A 210 -14.59 -11.03 18.62
CA ARG A 210 -13.60 -11.01 17.54
C ARG A 210 -12.54 -9.93 17.79
N ALA A 211 -11.32 -10.19 17.30
CA ALA A 211 -10.31 -9.14 17.23
C ALA A 211 -10.82 -7.99 16.33
N PRO A 212 -10.70 -6.72 16.77
CA PRO A 212 -11.33 -5.58 16.10
C PRO A 212 -10.78 -5.31 14.71
N TYR A 213 -9.52 -5.66 14.45
CA TYR A 213 -8.84 -5.71 13.16
C TYR A 213 -7.51 -6.47 13.32
N GLN A 214 -6.85 -6.82 12.21
CA GLN A 214 -5.54 -7.51 12.25
C GLN A 214 -4.34 -6.60 12.04
N PHE A 215 -4.47 -5.59 11.18
CA PHE A 215 -3.41 -4.65 10.86
C PHE A 215 -3.77 -3.28 11.41
N SER A 216 -2.86 -2.71 12.20
CA SER A 216 -2.99 -1.34 12.67
C SER A 216 -3.04 -0.38 11.48
N LYS A 217 -3.88 0.66 11.55
CA LYS A 217 -3.86 1.73 10.54
C LYS A 217 -2.47 2.37 10.39
N ASP A 218 -1.66 2.36 11.44
CA ASP A 218 -0.29 2.92 11.42
C ASP A 218 0.70 2.03 10.65
N ALA A 219 0.37 0.75 10.44
CA ALA A 219 1.14 -0.18 9.62
C ALA A 219 0.73 -0.15 8.14
N VAL A 220 -0.42 0.44 7.80
CA VAL A 220 -0.90 0.53 6.41
C VAL A 220 -0.28 1.76 5.74
N LYS A 221 0.35 1.57 4.58
CA LYS A 221 0.88 2.66 3.75
C LYS A 221 -0.25 3.27 2.94
N GLU A 222 -0.99 2.45 2.21
CA GLU A 222 -2.16 2.85 1.44
C GLU A 222 -3.00 1.62 1.10
N PHE A 223 -4.22 1.83 0.62
CA PHE A 223 -5.00 0.75 0.03
C PHE A 223 -5.86 1.24 -1.12
N GLN A 224 -6.07 0.35 -2.08
CA GLN A 224 -6.93 0.57 -3.23
C GLN A 224 -8.21 -0.27 -3.07
N VAL A 225 -9.34 0.36 -3.33
CA VAL A 225 -10.66 -0.26 -3.36
C VAL A 225 -11.08 -0.38 -4.82
N ASN A 226 -11.13 -1.62 -5.32
CA ASN A 226 -11.59 -1.94 -6.67
C ASN A 226 -13.06 -2.36 -6.61
N THR A 227 -13.95 -1.51 -7.11
CA THR A 227 -15.39 -1.75 -7.14
C THR A 227 -15.84 -2.06 -8.56
N ASN A 228 -16.41 -3.24 -8.78
CA ASN A 228 -16.95 -3.68 -10.07
C ASN A 228 -15.90 -3.78 -11.22
N THR A 229 -16.05 -4.75 -12.13
CA THR A 229 -15.13 -5.00 -13.26
C THR A 229 -13.62 -4.98 -12.90
N TYR A 230 -13.21 -5.59 -11.77
CA TYR A 230 -11.79 -5.73 -11.44
C TYR A 230 -11.11 -6.80 -12.31
N ALA A 231 -9.78 -6.73 -12.42
CA ALA A 231 -8.98 -7.66 -13.22
C ALA A 231 -9.19 -9.13 -12.77
N ALA A 232 -9.12 -10.06 -13.73
CA ALA A 232 -9.36 -11.50 -13.50
C ALA A 232 -8.32 -12.18 -12.58
N GLU A 233 -7.22 -11.49 -12.28
CA GLU A 233 -6.25 -11.90 -11.26
C GLU A 233 -6.83 -11.88 -9.84
N TYR A 234 -7.90 -11.11 -9.63
CA TYR A 234 -8.61 -11.06 -8.36
C TYR A 234 -9.79 -12.03 -8.34
N GLY A 235 -9.85 -12.82 -7.28
CA GLY A 235 -10.93 -13.78 -7.04
C GLY A 235 -11.53 -13.63 -5.65
N ARG A 236 -12.52 -14.48 -5.36
CA ARG A 236 -13.21 -14.54 -4.04
C ARG A 236 -13.85 -13.21 -3.63
N ALA A 237 -14.08 -12.32 -4.59
CA ALA A 237 -14.85 -11.11 -4.45
C ALA A 237 -16.05 -11.19 -5.40
N GLY A 238 -17.21 -10.80 -4.90
CA GLY A 238 -18.37 -10.41 -5.71
C GLY A 238 -18.70 -8.93 -5.54
N GLY A 239 -18.39 -8.33 -4.39
CA GLY A 239 -18.58 -6.92 -4.07
C GLY A 239 -17.40 -6.06 -4.50
N ALA A 240 -16.33 -6.11 -3.72
CA ALA A 240 -15.10 -5.36 -4.00
C ALA A 240 -13.85 -6.15 -3.63
N VAL A 241 -12.73 -5.75 -4.23
CA VAL A 241 -11.39 -6.18 -3.84
C VAL A 241 -10.70 -5.00 -3.18
N ILE A 242 -10.26 -5.18 -1.95
CA ILE A 242 -9.50 -4.20 -1.17
C ILE A 242 -8.06 -4.68 -1.16
N ASN A 243 -7.17 -3.95 -1.83
CA ASN A 243 -5.75 -4.27 -1.90
C ASN A 243 -4.96 -3.28 -1.05
N ALA A 244 -4.47 -3.71 0.11
CA ALA A 244 -3.71 -2.87 1.02
C ALA A 244 -2.23 -3.20 0.96
N VAL A 245 -1.40 -2.16 1.07
CA VAL A 245 0.06 -2.27 1.20
C VAL A 245 0.46 -1.81 2.59
N THR A 246 1.29 -2.59 3.27
CA THR A 246 1.87 -2.19 4.55
C THR A 246 3.13 -1.36 4.35
N LYS A 247 3.47 -0.55 5.36
CA LYS A 247 4.70 0.24 5.36
C LYS A 247 5.91 -0.68 5.47
N SER A 248 6.93 -0.36 4.68
CA SER A 248 8.25 -0.98 4.74
C SER A 248 9.27 -0.02 5.37
N GLY A 249 10.47 -0.53 5.69
CA GLY A 249 11.55 0.31 6.15
C GLY A 249 12.21 1.09 5.01
N ALA A 250 12.83 2.22 5.34
CA ALA A 250 13.50 3.12 4.40
C ALA A 250 14.90 3.52 4.90
N ASN A 251 15.63 4.32 4.13
CA ASN A 251 16.96 4.82 4.49
C ASN A 251 16.99 5.80 5.67
N GLN A 252 15.82 6.24 6.13
CA GLN A 252 15.67 7.17 7.25
C GLN A 252 14.94 6.50 8.41
N TYR A 253 15.43 6.71 9.63
CA TYR A 253 14.75 6.25 10.83
C TYR A 253 13.46 7.05 11.04
N HIS A 254 12.37 6.33 11.28
CA HIS A 254 11.07 6.91 11.62
C HIS A 254 10.45 6.11 12.77
N GLY A 255 9.64 6.78 13.58
CA GLY A 255 8.94 6.14 14.68
C GLY A 255 7.82 6.99 15.22
N GLY A 256 6.93 6.36 15.98
CA GLY A 256 5.80 7.03 16.59
C GLY A 256 5.19 6.16 17.68
N ALA A 257 4.53 6.80 18.64
CA ALA A 257 3.79 6.13 19.69
C ALA A 257 2.42 6.78 19.84
N PHE A 258 1.44 6.03 20.29
CA PHE A 258 0.08 6.52 20.47
C PHE A 258 -0.59 5.91 21.69
N ILE A 259 -1.54 6.67 22.26
CA ILE A 259 -2.47 6.23 23.30
C ILE A 259 -3.85 6.84 22.98
N PHE A 260 -4.88 6.01 23.01
CA PHE A 260 -6.27 6.40 22.81
C PHE A 260 -7.12 5.88 23.97
N LEU A 261 -7.98 6.75 24.49
CA LEU A 261 -8.97 6.44 25.50
C LEU A 261 -10.35 6.77 24.96
N ARG A 262 -11.26 5.80 25.03
CA ARG A 262 -12.69 6.04 24.84
C ARG A 262 -13.41 5.58 26.08
N ASP A 263 -14.04 6.50 26.79
CA ASP A 263 -14.80 6.19 28.00
C ASP A 263 -16.24 6.66 27.87
N ARG A 264 -17.19 5.86 28.36
CA ARG A 264 -18.61 6.20 28.36
C ARG A 264 -18.90 7.52 29.08
N SER A 265 -18.08 7.96 30.04
CA SER A 265 -18.26 9.24 30.74
C SER A 265 -18.10 10.45 29.81
N LEU A 266 -17.33 10.29 28.72
CA LEU A 266 -17.07 11.36 27.75
C LEU A 266 -18.08 11.37 26.58
N ASN A 267 -18.89 10.33 26.44
CA ASN A 267 -19.84 10.19 25.34
C ASN A 267 -21.22 10.76 25.69
N ALA A 268 -21.99 11.22 24.71
CA ALA A 268 -23.43 11.40 24.89
C ALA A 268 -24.15 10.04 25.05
N GLU A 269 -25.37 10.05 25.60
CA GLU A 269 -26.24 8.88 25.62
C GLU A 269 -27.00 8.76 24.29
N GLU A 270 -27.14 7.54 23.77
CA GLU A 270 -27.86 7.30 22.52
C GLU A 270 -29.36 7.67 22.71
N PRO A 271 -29.97 8.46 21.80
CA PRO A 271 -31.35 8.92 21.96
C PRO A 271 -32.36 7.78 22.14
N PHE A 272 -32.19 6.68 21.39
CA PHE A 272 -33.07 5.51 21.49
C PHE A 272 -32.84 4.72 22.77
N ALA A 273 -31.61 4.63 23.27
CA ALA A 273 -31.34 4.01 24.57
C ALA A 273 -32.00 4.82 25.70
N LYS A 274 -31.87 6.16 25.64
CA LYS A 274 -32.51 7.07 26.60
C LYS A 274 -34.04 6.97 26.57
N ALA A 275 -34.65 6.98 25.38
CA ALA A 275 -36.10 6.85 25.21
C ALA A 275 -36.63 5.51 25.77
N ASN A 276 -35.86 4.43 25.57
CA ASN A 276 -36.22 3.09 26.04
C ASN A 276 -35.71 2.78 27.46
N ARG A 277 -35.18 3.78 28.20
CA ARG A 277 -34.59 3.62 29.55
C ARG A 277 -33.54 2.49 29.63
N ARG A 278 -32.82 2.24 28.54
CA ARG A 278 -31.74 1.26 28.49
C ARG A 278 -30.48 1.86 29.14
N PRO A 279 -29.72 1.08 29.92
CA PRO A 279 -28.47 1.57 30.47
C PRO A 279 -27.50 1.95 29.36
N LYS A 280 -26.80 3.06 29.54
CA LYS A 280 -25.72 3.49 28.64
C LYS A 280 -24.73 2.36 28.40
N ALA A 281 -24.44 2.08 27.12
CA ALA A 281 -23.52 1.04 26.73
C ALA A 281 -22.18 1.15 27.47
N ARG A 282 -21.70 0.02 28.00
CA ARG A 282 -20.43 -0.05 28.74
C ARG A 282 -19.26 -0.04 27.76
N ASN A 283 -18.99 1.14 27.21
CA ASN A 283 -17.94 1.36 26.23
C ASN A 283 -16.75 2.02 26.91
N ARG A 284 -15.77 1.21 27.33
CA ARG A 284 -14.46 1.67 27.79
C ARG A 284 -13.40 0.94 26.97
N PHE A 285 -12.59 1.71 26.25
CA PHE A 285 -11.52 1.19 25.40
C PHE A 285 -10.25 1.95 25.70
N TYR A 286 -9.18 1.21 25.90
CA TYR A 286 -7.84 1.74 26.05
C TYR A 286 -6.95 1.10 25.00
N GLN A 287 -6.38 1.91 24.12
CA GLN A 287 -5.59 1.44 23.02
C GLN A 287 -4.26 2.17 22.98
N PHE A 288 -3.18 1.44 22.80
CA PHE A 288 -1.83 2.00 22.82
C PHE A 288 -0.92 1.21 21.90
N GLY A 289 0.14 1.86 21.43
CA GLY A 289 1.04 1.20 20.52
C GLY A 289 2.08 2.14 19.95
N GLY A 290 2.76 1.66 18.93
CA GLY A 290 3.78 2.42 18.25
C GLY A 290 4.36 1.71 17.03
N ILE A 291 5.17 2.47 16.29
CA ILE A 291 5.89 2.03 15.12
C ILE A 291 7.36 2.45 15.23
N ALA A 292 8.24 1.65 14.62
CA ALA A 292 9.64 1.98 14.41
C ALA A 292 10.10 1.42 13.07
N SER A 293 10.82 2.21 12.29
CA SER A 293 11.36 1.78 11.00
C SER A 293 12.70 2.45 10.71
N GLY A 294 13.45 1.87 9.78
CA GLY A 294 14.71 2.44 9.32
C GLY A 294 15.63 1.42 8.65
N PRO A 295 16.88 1.82 8.34
CA PRO A 295 17.86 0.93 7.73
C PRO A 295 18.51 0.03 8.79
N ILE A 296 18.63 -1.26 8.47
CA ILE A 296 19.61 -2.16 9.08
C ILE A 296 20.97 -1.91 8.41
N LYS A 297 20.96 -1.79 7.08
CA LYS A 297 22.09 -1.38 6.25
C LYS A 297 21.57 -0.50 5.13
N LYS A 298 22.04 0.75 5.08
CA LYS A 298 21.61 1.73 4.06
C LYS A 298 21.74 1.14 2.65
N ASP A 299 20.76 1.45 1.81
CA ASP A 299 20.64 1.01 0.41
C ASP A 299 20.58 -0.51 0.21
N LYS A 300 20.41 -1.30 1.28
CA LYS A 300 20.48 -2.78 1.21
C LYS A 300 19.45 -3.52 2.03
N ALA A 301 19.23 -3.11 3.28
CA ALA A 301 18.36 -3.85 4.20
C ALA A 301 17.68 -2.90 5.19
N TYR A 302 16.39 -3.12 5.40
CA TYR A 302 15.51 -2.24 6.15
C TYR A 302 14.62 -3.03 7.11
N PHE A 303 14.12 -2.37 8.15
CA PHE A 303 13.13 -2.93 9.05
C PHE A 303 11.93 -1.99 9.21
N PHE A 304 10.78 -2.61 9.48
CA PHE A 304 9.57 -1.93 9.96
C PHE A 304 8.98 -2.78 11.09
N PHE A 305 8.61 -2.14 12.18
CA PHE A 305 8.00 -2.75 13.36
C PHE A 305 6.74 -1.97 13.74
N ASN A 306 5.67 -2.68 14.05
CA ASN A 306 4.42 -2.12 14.57
C ASN A 306 3.91 -2.96 15.75
N TYR A 307 3.39 -2.27 16.75
CA TYR A 307 2.66 -2.87 17.86
C TYR A 307 1.39 -2.06 18.10
N ASP A 308 0.26 -2.75 18.22
CA ASP A 308 -1.03 -2.16 18.54
C ASP A 308 -1.76 -3.05 19.55
N GLY A 309 -1.96 -2.52 20.75
CA GLY A 309 -2.60 -3.21 21.86
C GLY A 309 -3.90 -2.52 22.24
N GLN A 310 -5.00 -3.27 22.28
CA GLN A 310 -6.32 -2.80 22.70
C GLN A 310 -6.81 -3.57 23.93
N ARG A 311 -7.37 -2.85 24.90
CA ARG A 311 -7.97 -3.35 26.14
C ARG A 311 -9.35 -2.76 26.37
#